data_AF-A0A9D7BH32-F1
#
_entry.id   AF-A0A9D7BH32-F1
#
_cell.length_a   1.000
_cell.length_b   1.000
_cell.length_c   1.000
_cell.angle_alpha   90.00
_cell.angle_beta   90.00
_cell.angle_gamma   90.00
#
_symmetry.space_group_name_H-M   'P 1'
#
loop_
_entity.id
_entity.type
_entity.pdbx_description
1 polymer ?
#
loop_
_entity_poly.entity_id
_entity_poly.type
_entity_poly.pdbx_seq_one_letter_code
_entity_poly.pdbx_strand_id
1 'polypeptide(L)'
;MLFLKYKDKGYKAELLGSETAEGTDCFKVKLTKKPYILSGVEEENATIYYFDKENFVPILTKSIIPKGPAKGKYQETVMSDYQESGGIVFPFSITSKFDGQIAASISIEKIEINVPIDDAVFIFPGE
;
A
#
# COMPACT_ATOMS: atom_id res chain seq x y z
N MET A 1 5.36 8.43 -1.81
CA MET A 1 3.95 8.75 -2.17
C MET A 1 3.64 8.31 -3.61
N LEU A 2 2.83 7.26 -3.79
CA LEU A 2 2.59 6.61 -5.10
C LEU A 2 1.74 7.45 -6.06
N PHE A 3 0.71 8.12 -5.54
CA PHE A 3 -0.22 8.94 -6.31
C PHE A 3 0.34 10.32 -6.69
N LEU A 4 1.40 10.79 -6.01
CA LEU A 4 2.08 12.02 -6.39
C LEU A 4 2.81 11.82 -7.72
N LYS A 5 2.50 12.65 -8.73
CA LYS A 5 3.04 12.58 -10.10
C LYS A 5 2.88 11.18 -10.74
N TYR A 6 1.75 10.52 -10.49
CA TYR A 6 1.51 9.14 -10.95
C TYR A 6 1.56 9.00 -12.48
N LYS A 7 1.09 10.01 -13.23
CA LYS A 7 1.15 10.03 -14.70
C LYS A 7 2.60 10.02 -15.21
N ASP A 8 3.45 10.87 -14.64
CA ASP A 8 4.88 10.96 -15.00
C ASP A 8 5.62 9.64 -14.69
N LYS A 9 5.16 8.91 -13.66
CA LYS A 9 5.66 7.57 -13.33
C LYS A 9 5.15 6.47 -14.26
N GLY A 10 4.24 6.79 -15.20
CA GLY A 10 3.60 5.83 -16.10
C GLY A 10 2.54 4.98 -15.41
N TYR A 11 1.92 5.48 -14.34
CA TYR A 11 0.85 4.79 -13.63
C TYR A 11 -0.52 5.28 -14.09
N LYS A 12 -1.55 4.45 -13.93
CA LYS A 12 -2.95 4.77 -14.21
C LYS A 12 -3.75 4.64 -12.92
N ALA A 13 -4.51 5.68 -12.57
CA ALA A 13 -5.43 5.67 -11.44
C ALA A 13 -6.88 5.74 -11.97
N GLU A 14 -7.74 4.84 -11.52
CA GLU A 14 -9.12 4.70 -11.97
C GLU A 14 -10.05 4.71 -10.77
N LEU A 15 -10.96 5.70 -10.71
CA LEU A 15 -12.01 5.72 -9.69
C LEU A 15 -13.06 4.66 -10.05
N LEU A 16 -13.20 3.67 -9.18
CA LEU A 16 -14.18 2.57 -9.33
C LEU A 16 -15.52 2.88 -8.66
N GLY A 17 -15.61 3.99 -7.92
CA GLY A 17 -16.81 4.45 -7.23
C GLY A 17 -16.59 4.67 -5.74
N SER A 18 -17.67 4.55 -4.97
CA SER A 18 -17.65 4.60 -3.50
C SER A 18 -18.09 3.27 -2.91
N GLU A 19 -17.48 2.87 -1.81
CA GLU A 19 -17.76 1.62 -1.10
C GLU A 19 -17.41 1.79 0.37
N THR A 20 -18.24 1.26 1.28
CA THR A 20 -17.88 1.19 2.70
C THR A 20 -16.86 0.09 2.93
N ALA A 21 -15.73 0.42 3.55
CA ALA A 21 -14.68 -0.53 3.93
C ALA A 21 -14.28 -0.29 5.38
N GLU A 22 -14.10 -1.37 6.16
CA GLU A 22 -13.75 -1.30 7.59
C GLU A 22 -14.63 -0.32 8.41
N GLY A 23 -15.90 -0.16 8.02
CA GLY A 23 -16.85 0.75 8.70
C GLY A 23 -16.82 2.21 8.23
N THR A 24 -15.96 2.58 7.28
CA THR A 24 -15.78 3.95 6.78
C THR A 24 -16.20 4.06 5.31
N ASP A 25 -16.90 5.13 4.93
CA ASP A 25 -17.24 5.41 3.53
C ASP A 25 -15.97 5.84 2.77
N CYS A 26 -15.65 5.13 1.68
CA CYS A 26 -14.40 5.30 0.96
C CYS A 26 -14.58 5.58 -0.53
N PHE A 27 -13.65 6.32 -1.13
CA PHE A 27 -13.39 6.26 -2.57
C PHE A 27 -12.58 5.00 -2.89
N LYS A 28 -13.10 4.19 -3.82
CA LYS A 28 -12.42 3.00 -4.31
C LYS A 28 -11.64 3.33 -5.57
N VAL A 29 -10.32 3.19 -5.55
CA VAL A 29 -9.44 3.57 -6.66
C VAL A 29 -8.54 2.40 -7.04
N LYS A 30 -8.57 1.97 -8.31
CA LYS A 30 -7.56 1.03 -8.85
C LYS A 30 -6.34 1.84 -9.29
N LEU A 31 -5.17 1.54 -8.74
CA LEU A 31 -3.89 2.04 -9.21
C LEU A 31 -3.16 0.92 -9.95
N THR A 32 -2.96 1.08 -11.25
CA THR A 32 -2.14 0.20 -12.09
C THR A 32 -0.78 0.85 -12.33
N LYS A 33 0.28 0.18 -11.88
CA LYS A 33 1.69 0.56 -12.08
C LYS A 33 2.26 -0.14 -13.31
N LYS A 34 3.53 0.10 -13.61
CA LYS A 34 4.25 -0.65 -14.65
C LYS A 34 4.22 -2.16 -14.33
N PRO A 35 3.99 -3.02 -15.33
CA PRO A 35 4.02 -4.47 -15.14
C PRO A 35 5.39 -4.89 -14.62
N TYR A 36 5.43 -6.03 -13.94
CA TYR A 36 6.68 -6.65 -13.50
C TYR A 36 6.77 -8.06 -14.06
N ILE A 37 8.00 -8.53 -14.24
CA ILE A 37 8.26 -9.88 -14.71
C ILE A 37 8.32 -10.81 -13.51
N LEU A 38 7.50 -11.86 -13.53
CA LEU A 38 7.53 -12.94 -12.57
C LEU A 38 7.68 -14.26 -13.32
N SER A 39 8.75 -15.00 -13.05
CA SER A 39 9.05 -16.26 -13.73
C SER A 39 9.04 -16.16 -15.27
N GLY A 40 9.51 -15.02 -15.82
CA GLY A 40 9.59 -14.78 -17.26
C GLY A 40 8.28 -14.32 -17.91
N VAL A 41 7.20 -14.15 -17.15
CA VAL A 41 5.89 -13.67 -17.64
C VAL A 41 5.62 -12.27 -17.09
N GLU A 42 5.12 -11.38 -17.94
CA GLU A 42 4.63 -10.06 -17.49
C GLU A 42 3.33 -10.21 -16.72
N GLU A 43 3.29 -9.68 -15.50
CA GLU A 43 2.13 -9.71 -14.60
C GLU A 43 1.60 -8.28 -14.36
N GLU A 44 0.27 -8.14 -14.23
CA GLU A 44 -0.35 -6.84 -13.91
C GLU A 44 0.09 -6.39 -12.52
N ASN A 45 0.53 -5.13 -12.41
CA ASN A 45 0.88 -4.50 -11.15
C ASN A 45 -0.25 -3.57 -10.69
N ALA A 46 -1.35 -4.15 -10.20
CA ALA A 46 -2.49 -3.39 -9.75
C ALA A 46 -2.72 -3.51 -8.24
N THR A 47 -3.20 -2.42 -7.64
CA THR A 47 -3.64 -2.39 -6.26
C THR A 47 -4.92 -1.56 -6.17
N ILE A 48 -5.93 -2.08 -5.48
CA ILE A 48 -7.16 -1.35 -5.18
C ILE A 48 -6.95 -0.65 -3.84
N TYR A 49 -7.15 0.65 -3.80
CA TYR A 49 -7.09 1.50 -2.62
C TYR A 49 -8.49 1.93 -2.23
N TYR A 50 -8.75 1.93 -0.93
CA TYR A 50 -9.95 2.49 -0.31
C TYR A 50 -9.51 3.70 0.51
N PHE A 51 -9.79 4.89 -0.02
CA PHE A 51 -9.47 6.15 0.63
C PHE A 51 -10.66 6.64 1.44
N ASP A 52 -10.47 6.90 2.73
CA ASP A 52 -11.45 7.60 3.54
C ASP A 52 -11.88 8.90 2.85
N LYS A 53 -13.20 9.14 2.75
CA LYS A 53 -13.74 10.35 2.12
C LYS A 53 -13.52 11.62 2.92
N GLU A 54 -13.27 11.51 4.23
CA GLU A 54 -13.05 12.68 5.09
C GLU A 54 -11.60 13.16 4.99
N ASN A 55 -10.64 12.26 5.23
CA ASN A 55 -9.23 12.64 5.35
C ASN A 55 -8.36 12.20 4.15
N PHE A 56 -8.94 11.48 3.18
CA PHE A 56 -8.27 11.03 1.96
C PHE A 56 -7.03 10.14 2.19
N VAL A 57 -6.94 9.51 3.36
CA VAL A 57 -5.91 8.51 3.68
C VAL A 57 -6.40 7.10 3.30
N PRO A 58 -5.51 6.19 2.86
CA PRO A 58 -5.91 4.84 2.50
C PRO A 58 -6.15 3.98 3.74
N ILE A 59 -7.36 3.52 3.99
CA ILE A 59 -7.64 2.68 5.18
C ILE A 59 -7.57 1.18 4.87
N LEU A 60 -7.70 0.82 3.59
CA LEU A 60 -7.63 -0.55 3.11
C LEU A 60 -6.99 -0.58 1.72
N THR A 61 -6.13 -1.55 1.48
CA THR A 61 -5.69 -1.92 0.13
C THR A 61 -5.93 -3.38 -0.15
N LYS A 62 -6.23 -3.71 -1.41
CA LYS A 62 -6.31 -5.08 -1.92
C LYS A 62 -5.36 -5.27 -3.09
N SER A 63 -4.54 -6.30 -3.04
CA SER A 63 -3.63 -6.68 -4.12
C SER A 63 -3.69 -8.18 -4.37
N ILE A 64 -3.51 -8.59 -5.62
CA ILE A 64 -3.48 -10.01 -5.99
C ILE A 64 -2.14 -10.61 -5.55
N ILE A 65 -2.17 -11.76 -4.89
CA ILE A 65 -0.98 -12.52 -4.54
C ILE A 65 -0.40 -13.12 -5.83
N PRO A 66 0.87 -12.84 -6.16
CA PRO A 66 1.40 -13.18 -7.47
C PRO A 66 2.01 -14.58 -7.55
N LYS A 67 2.31 -15.20 -6.40
CA LYS A 67 3.01 -16.50 -6.32
C LYS A 67 2.59 -17.33 -5.11
N GLY A 68 2.97 -18.61 -5.14
CA GLY A 68 2.72 -19.57 -4.06
C GLY A 68 1.30 -20.14 -4.08
N PRO A 69 0.92 -20.92 -3.05
CA PRO A 69 -0.36 -21.63 -2.99
C PRO A 69 -1.59 -20.71 -3.04
N ALA A 70 -1.42 -19.44 -2.68
CA ALA A 70 -2.45 -18.43 -2.65
C ALA A 70 -2.50 -17.55 -3.92
N LYS A 71 -1.77 -17.90 -5.00
CA LYS A 71 -1.74 -17.12 -6.24
C LYS A 71 -3.16 -16.82 -6.74
N GLY A 72 -3.41 -15.58 -7.16
CA GLY A 72 -4.69 -15.13 -7.72
C GLY A 72 -5.71 -14.69 -6.66
N LYS A 73 -5.50 -15.00 -5.38
CA LYS A 73 -6.34 -14.49 -4.29
C LYS A 73 -5.93 -13.07 -3.90
N TYR A 74 -6.85 -12.34 -3.29
CA TYR A 74 -6.53 -11.04 -2.70
C TYR A 74 -5.85 -11.19 -1.35
N GLN A 75 -4.78 -10.43 -1.16
CA GLN A 75 -4.29 -10.03 0.14
C GLN A 75 -4.84 -8.64 0.45
N GLU A 76 -5.21 -8.43 1.71
CA GLU A 76 -5.72 -7.17 2.21
C GLU A 76 -4.72 -6.56 3.19
N THR A 77 -4.62 -5.23 3.19
CA THR A 77 -3.84 -4.48 4.18
C THR A 77 -4.71 -3.38 4.73
N VAL A 78 -5.05 -3.48 6.01
CA VAL A 78 -5.80 -2.49 6.76
C VAL A 78 -4.82 -1.58 7.48
N MET A 79 -5.07 -0.27 7.38
CA MET A 79 -4.23 0.77 7.96
C MET A 79 -5.09 1.61 8.90
N SER A 80 -4.61 1.80 10.13
CA SER A 80 -5.32 2.53 11.17
C SER A 80 -4.33 3.28 12.06
N ASP A 81 -4.88 3.99 13.06
CA ASP A 81 -4.12 4.83 13.98
C ASP A 81 -3.26 5.86 13.24
N TYR A 82 -3.93 6.69 12.44
CA TYR A 82 -3.27 7.69 11.63
C TYR A 82 -2.78 8.85 12.50
N GLN A 83 -1.47 9.12 12.47
CA GLN A 83 -0.84 10.21 13.21
C GLN A 83 0.02 11.08 12.29
N GLU A 84 0.16 12.35 12.63
CA GLU A 84 1.03 13.27 11.90
C GLU A 84 2.49 13.10 12.33
N SER A 85 3.40 13.04 11.37
CA SER A 85 4.84 13.09 11.58
C SER A 85 5.46 13.90 10.47
N GLY A 86 6.21 14.96 10.81
CA GLY A 86 6.88 15.83 9.83
C GLY A 86 5.96 16.41 8.74
N GLY A 87 4.73 16.80 9.09
CA GLY A 87 3.76 17.39 8.16
C GLY A 87 3.07 16.39 7.22
N ILE A 88 3.22 15.09 7.45
CA ILE A 88 2.59 14.02 6.68
C ILE A 88 1.88 13.07 7.65
N VAL A 89 0.68 12.62 7.29
CA VAL A 89 -0.11 11.68 8.10
C VAL A 89 0.23 10.24 7.70
N PHE A 90 0.59 9.39 8.67
CA PHE A 90 0.97 7.99 8.47
C PHE A 90 0.13 7.06 9.35
N PRO A 91 -0.11 5.82 8.91
CA PRO A 91 -0.71 4.80 9.77
C PRO A 91 0.32 4.25 10.76
N PHE A 92 -0.02 4.20 12.04
CA PHE A 92 0.80 3.57 13.08
C PHE A 92 0.39 2.12 13.34
N SER A 93 -0.71 1.67 12.76
CA SER A 93 -1.15 0.28 12.77
C SER A 93 -1.35 -0.23 11.34
N ILE A 94 -0.70 -1.34 11.01
CA ILE A 94 -0.80 -2.00 9.70
C ILE A 94 -1.12 -3.48 9.94
N THR A 95 -2.28 -3.93 9.48
CA THR A 95 -2.71 -5.33 9.60
C THR A 95 -2.89 -5.94 8.22
N SER A 96 -2.13 -6.99 7.94
CA SER A 96 -2.31 -7.80 6.74
C SER A 96 -3.33 -8.90 7.01
N LYS A 97 -4.39 -8.96 6.20
CA LYS A 97 -5.40 -10.02 6.23
C LYS A 97 -5.30 -10.88 4.97
N PHE A 98 -5.52 -12.17 5.12
CA PHE A 98 -5.65 -13.13 4.03
C PHE A 98 -6.90 -13.98 4.27
N ASP A 99 -7.80 -14.00 3.29
CA ASP A 99 -9.09 -14.71 3.39
C ASP A 99 -9.90 -14.29 4.64
N GLY A 100 -9.86 -12.99 4.97
CA GLY A 100 -10.48 -12.41 6.17
C GLY A 100 -9.76 -12.67 7.49
N GLN A 101 -8.76 -13.55 7.51
CA GLN A 101 -7.98 -13.86 8.72
C GLN A 101 -6.75 -12.97 8.82
N ILE A 102 -6.39 -12.55 10.04
CA ILE A 102 -5.18 -11.78 10.28
C ILE A 102 -3.96 -12.68 10.04
N ALA A 103 -3.13 -12.30 9.07
CA ALA A 103 -1.88 -12.97 8.76
C ALA A 103 -0.70 -12.36 9.54
N ALA A 104 -0.69 -11.04 9.68
CA ALA A 104 0.32 -10.30 10.43
C ALA A 104 -0.21 -8.93 10.85
N SER A 105 0.29 -8.41 11.97
CA SER A 105 0.04 -7.05 12.43
C SER A 105 1.36 -6.38 12.79
N ILE A 106 1.47 -5.09 12.47
CA ILE A 106 2.61 -4.25 12.75
C ILE A 106 2.09 -3.02 13.49
N SER A 107 2.69 -2.73 14.64
CA SER A 107 2.51 -1.48 15.37
C SER A 107 3.79 -0.67 15.27
N ILE A 108 3.67 0.60 14.92
CA ILE A 108 4.78 1.53 14.75
C ILE A 108 4.78 2.44 15.98
N GLU A 109 5.91 2.54 16.65
CA GLU A 109 6.05 3.39 17.84
C GLU A 109 6.44 4.81 17.49
N LYS A 110 7.22 5.01 16.42
CA LYS A 110 7.78 6.31 16.05
C LYS A 110 8.08 6.39 14.55
N ILE A 111 7.77 7.54 13.96
CA ILE A 111 8.19 7.91 12.60
C ILE A 111 8.96 9.21 12.67
N GLU A 112 10.17 9.24 12.12
CA GLU A 112 11.01 10.43 12.00
C GLU A 112 11.29 10.73 10.53
N ILE A 113 11.20 11.99 10.14
CA ILE A 113 11.33 12.42 8.74
C ILE A 113 12.54 13.32 8.58
N ASN A 114 13.25 13.17 7.46
CA ASN A 114 14.45 13.93 7.12
C ASN A 114 15.58 13.77 8.16
N VAL A 115 15.64 12.63 8.83
CA VAL A 115 16.78 12.27 9.68
C VAL A 115 17.98 12.00 8.77
N PRO A 116 19.17 12.58 9.05
CA PRO A 116 20.37 12.25 8.31
C PRO A 116 20.70 10.77 8.50
N ILE A 117 20.90 10.06 7.39
CA ILE A 117 21.30 8.65 7.36
C ILE A 117 22.62 8.58 6.59
N ASP A 118 23.57 7.80 7.11
CA ASP A 118 24.85 7.57 6.46
C ASP A 118 24.66 6.69 5.21
N ASP A 119 25.21 7.11 4.07
CA ASP A 119 25.13 6.37 2.80
C ASP A 119 25.69 4.94 2.91
N ALA A 120 26.58 4.67 3.88
CA ALA A 120 27.12 3.36 4.16
C ALA A 120 26.05 2.30 4.44
N VAL A 121 24.87 2.67 4.95
CA VAL A 121 23.78 1.70 5.21
C VAL A 121 23.13 1.18 3.92
N PHE A 122 23.33 1.88 2.80
CA PHE A 122 22.84 1.49 1.48
C PHE A 122 23.91 0.82 0.62
N ILE A 123 25.16 0.78 1.10
CA ILE A 123 26.21 -0.01 0.46
C ILE A 123 25.79 -1.46 0.58
N PHE A 124 25.70 -2.12 -0.59
CA PHE A 124 25.42 -3.54 -0.64
C PHE A 124 26.46 -4.25 0.24
N PRO A 125 26.05 -5.10 1.20
CA PRO A 125 27.01 -5.94 1.88
C PRO A 125 27.60 -6.84 0.78
N GLY A 126 28.81 -6.52 0.32
CA GLY A 126 29.58 -7.44 -0.49
C GLY A 126 29.68 -8.79 0.23
N GLU A 127 29.99 -9.85 -0.52
CA GLU A 127 30.24 -11.18 0.09
C GLU A 127 31.10 -11.12 1.36
#